data_AF-A0A673NHG5-F1
#
_entry.id   AF-A0A673NHG5-F1
#
_cell.length_a   1.000
_cell.length_b   1.000
_cell.length_c   1.000
_cell.angle_alpha   90.00
_cell.angle_beta   90.00
_cell.angle_gamma   90.00
#
_symmetry.space_group_name_H-M   'P 1'
#
loop_
_entity.id
_entity.type
_entity.pdbx_description
1 polymer ?
#
loop_
_entity_poly.entity_id
_entity_poly.type
_entity_poly.pdbx_seq_one_letter_code
_entity_poly.pdbx_strand_id
1 'polypeptide(L)'
;IIHARIWATSITVPRKTICWLGDRELLAKLILSPSRSRPKPLSYKGKDVGNVFHLRTPEDANSIATLASSKNAVIVGTSFIGMEVAAALTYKAHSVSVIGIEAVPFRKALGEKVGKALMKLFESNRVKFYMLNEVWEMRGHNGQLKEVVLKSGKVLRADVCVIGIGESV
;
A
#
# COMPACT_ATOMS: atom_id res chain seq x y z
N ILE A 1 3.90 29.09 -15.66
CA ILE A 1 3.95 27.95 -16.60
C ILE A 1 3.94 26.68 -15.76
N ILE A 2 3.00 25.76 -16.00
CA ILE A 2 2.97 24.47 -15.30
C ILE A 2 3.58 23.44 -16.26
N HIS A 3 4.73 22.89 -15.90
CA HIS A 3 5.39 21.85 -16.68
C HIS A 3 4.89 20.48 -16.21
N ALA A 4 4.03 19.84 -16.99
CA ALA A 4 3.63 18.46 -16.77
C ALA A 4 4.68 17.51 -17.39
N ARG A 5 5.05 16.43 -16.67
CA ARG A 5 6.01 15.37 -17.09
C ARG A 5 7.51 15.75 -17.14
N ILE A 6 7.91 16.86 -16.55
CA ILE A 6 9.32 17.23 -16.40
C ILE A 6 9.74 17.04 -14.93
N TRP A 7 10.89 16.39 -14.71
CA TRP A 7 11.43 16.15 -13.37
C TRP A 7 12.52 17.17 -13.07
N ALA A 8 12.37 17.90 -11.97
CA ALA A 8 13.46 18.70 -11.43
C ALA A 8 14.55 17.77 -10.87
N THR A 9 15.79 17.93 -11.32
CA THR A 9 16.92 17.09 -10.88
C THR A 9 17.70 17.72 -9.74
N SER A 10 17.72 19.05 -9.64
CA SER A 10 18.26 19.77 -8.49
C SER A 10 17.58 21.13 -8.30
N ILE A 11 17.56 21.61 -7.06
CA ILE A 11 16.98 22.90 -6.67
C ILE A 11 18.03 23.68 -5.89
N THR A 12 18.27 24.92 -6.29
CA THR A 12 19.10 25.87 -5.53
C THR A 12 18.20 26.93 -4.90
N VAL A 13 17.85 26.73 -3.62
CA VAL A 13 16.91 27.58 -2.88
C VAL A 13 17.37 29.05 -2.79
N PRO A 14 18.66 29.37 -2.51
CA PRO A 14 19.10 30.77 -2.42
C PRO A 14 18.92 31.56 -3.71
N ARG A 15 18.93 30.89 -4.87
CA ARG A 15 18.83 31.52 -6.19
C ARG A 15 17.49 31.26 -6.87
N LYS A 16 16.53 30.60 -6.21
CA LYS A 16 15.24 30.15 -6.78
C LYS A 16 15.41 29.50 -8.17
N THR A 17 16.48 28.74 -8.33
CA THR A 17 16.83 28.09 -9.61
C THR A 17 16.42 26.63 -9.55
N ILE A 18 15.69 26.17 -10.55
CA ILE A 18 15.44 24.75 -10.79
C ILE A 18 16.32 24.32 -11.96
N CYS A 19 16.95 23.14 -11.85
CA CYS A 19 17.56 22.48 -13.00
C CYS A 19 16.66 21.33 -13.46
N TRP A 20 16.39 21.24 -14.77
CA TRP A 20 15.80 20.05 -15.39
C TRP A 20 16.62 19.68 -16.62
N LEU A 21 16.95 18.39 -16.77
CA LEU A 21 17.65 17.86 -17.96
C LEU A 21 18.93 18.62 -18.38
N GLY A 22 19.56 19.37 -17.46
CA GLY A 22 20.76 20.16 -17.74
C GLY A 22 20.50 21.66 -17.96
N ASP A 23 19.27 22.05 -18.26
CA ASP A 23 18.86 23.45 -18.39
C ASP A 23 18.54 24.07 -17.02
N ARG A 24 18.87 25.36 -16.88
CA ARG A 24 18.63 26.13 -15.66
C ARG A 24 17.63 27.24 -15.94
N GLU A 25 16.59 27.32 -15.12
CA GLU A 25 15.65 28.45 -15.16
C GLU A 25 15.58 29.14 -13.79
N LEU A 26 15.60 30.47 -13.84
CA LEU A 26 15.47 31.36 -12.69
C LEU A 26 14.00 31.73 -12.53
N LEU A 27 13.41 31.36 -11.39
CA LEU A 27 11.99 31.61 -11.12
C LEU A 27 11.81 32.71 -10.06
N ALA A 28 10.90 33.66 -10.32
CA ALA A 28 10.57 34.71 -9.37
C ALA A 28 9.92 34.19 -8.08
N LYS A 29 9.13 33.11 -8.18
CA LYS A 29 8.50 32.38 -7.08
C LYS A 29 8.60 30.87 -7.35
N LEU A 30 8.96 30.12 -6.32
CA LEU A 30 9.09 28.67 -6.34
C LEU A 30 8.12 28.07 -5.32
N ILE A 31 7.19 27.23 -5.79
CA ILE A 31 6.31 26.43 -4.92
C ILE A 31 6.79 24.99 -5.01
N LEU A 32 7.24 24.44 -3.89
CA LEU A 32 7.59 23.04 -3.77
C LEU A 32 6.41 22.29 -3.19
N SER A 33 5.82 21.40 -3.98
CA SER A 33 4.96 20.34 -3.47
C SER A 33 5.73 19.04 -3.70
N PRO A 34 6.57 18.58 -2.75
CA PRO A 34 7.35 17.36 -2.92
C PRO A 34 6.37 16.20 -3.16
N SER A 35 6.28 15.76 -4.41
CA SER A 35 5.17 14.93 -4.90
C SER A 35 5.32 13.45 -4.58
N ARG A 36 6.31 13.06 -3.76
CA ARG A 36 6.54 11.66 -3.42
C ARG A 36 7.03 11.56 -1.99
N SER A 37 6.11 11.28 -1.08
CA SER A 37 6.52 10.48 0.07
C SER A 37 6.88 9.07 -0.44
N ARG A 38 7.73 8.35 0.30
CA ARG A 38 8.10 6.98 -0.02
C ARG A 38 7.37 6.06 0.96
N PRO A 39 6.80 4.93 0.50
CA PRO A 39 6.20 3.98 1.42
C PRO A 39 7.26 3.50 2.41
N LYS A 40 6.90 3.45 3.70
CA LYS A 40 7.81 2.98 4.75
C LYS A 40 8.30 1.57 4.38
N PRO A 41 9.62 1.31 4.31
CA PRO A 41 10.10 0.01 3.88
C PRO A 41 9.68 -1.06 4.90
N LEU A 42 8.90 -2.04 4.45
CA LEU A 42 8.63 -3.24 5.24
C LEU A 42 9.82 -4.19 5.14
N SER A 43 10.19 -4.76 6.28
CA SER A 43 11.21 -5.79 6.35
C SER A 43 10.55 -7.17 6.38
N TYR A 44 10.40 -7.78 5.20
CA TYR A 44 9.98 -9.18 5.03
C TYR A 44 10.86 -9.85 3.99
N LYS A 45 10.95 -11.19 4.05
CA LYS A 45 11.66 -12.01 3.05
C LYS A 45 10.80 -12.24 1.80
N GLY A 46 11.43 -12.46 0.65
CA GLY A 46 10.71 -12.69 -0.62
C GLY A 46 10.26 -11.40 -1.32
N LYS A 47 11.07 -10.35 -1.28
CA LYS A 47 10.78 -9.06 -1.94
C LYS A 47 10.69 -9.15 -3.46
N ASP A 48 11.31 -10.18 -4.04
CA ASP A 48 11.36 -10.38 -5.49
C ASP A 48 10.16 -11.20 -6.02
N VAL A 49 9.24 -11.62 -5.15
CA VAL A 49 8.03 -12.35 -5.53
C VAL A 49 7.03 -11.40 -6.20
N GLY A 50 6.57 -11.78 -7.39
CA GLY A 50 5.55 -11.04 -8.13
C GLY A 50 4.15 -11.11 -7.49
N ASN A 51 3.21 -10.34 -8.04
CA ASN A 51 1.85 -10.15 -7.50
C ASN A 51 1.78 -9.48 -6.12
N VAL A 52 2.84 -8.77 -5.72
CA VAL A 52 2.86 -7.89 -4.55
C VAL A 52 2.82 -6.45 -5.03
N PHE A 53 1.77 -5.71 -4.64
CA PHE A 53 1.49 -4.37 -5.17
C PHE A 53 1.53 -3.30 -4.08
N HIS A 54 1.90 -2.09 -4.51
CA HIS A 54 1.57 -0.85 -3.82
C HIS A 54 0.52 -0.13 -4.65
N LEU A 55 -0.56 0.36 -4.04
CA LEU A 55 -1.57 1.13 -4.76
C LEU A 55 -1.13 2.60 -4.84
N ARG A 56 -0.69 3.05 -6.02
CA ARG A 56 -0.23 4.44 -6.26
C ARG A 56 -0.85 5.11 -7.46
N THR A 57 -1.12 4.31 -8.46
CA THR A 57 -1.60 4.75 -9.76
C THR A 57 -2.92 4.04 -10.07
N PRO A 58 -3.77 4.62 -10.93
CA PRO A 58 -4.93 3.93 -11.47
C PRO A 58 -4.58 2.59 -12.14
N GLU A 59 -3.40 2.50 -12.75
CA GLU A 59 -2.88 1.29 -13.38
C GLU A 59 -2.63 0.18 -12.34
N ASP A 60 -2.11 0.53 -11.16
CA ASP A 60 -1.99 -0.41 -10.04
C ASP A 60 -3.37 -0.93 -9.61
N ALA A 61 -4.36 -0.02 -9.50
CA ALA A 61 -5.72 -0.36 -9.09
C ALA A 61 -6.36 -1.37 -10.06
N ASN A 62 -6.24 -1.12 -11.37
CA ASN A 62 -6.76 -2.01 -12.41
C ASN A 62 -6.06 -3.37 -12.40
N SER A 63 -4.74 -3.39 -12.21
CA SER A 63 -3.95 -4.62 -12.13
C SER A 63 -4.36 -5.46 -10.91
N ILE A 64 -4.49 -4.83 -9.74
CA ILE A 64 -4.95 -5.48 -8.51
C ILE A 64 -6.36 -6.06 -8.70
N ALA A 65 -7.30 -5.26 -9.21
CA ALA A 65 -8.69 -5.68 -9.38
C ALA A 65 -8.81 -6.86 -10.35
N THR A 66 -8.03 -6.86 -11.43
CA THR A 66 -8.02 -7.95 -12.43
C THR A 66 -7.39 -9.22 -11.85
N LEU A 67 -6.22 -9.11 -11.22
CA LEU A 67 -5.50 -10.27 -10.71
C LEU A 67 -6.19 -10.92 -9.51
N ALA A 68 -6.84 -10.13 -8.67
CA ALA A 68 -7.52 -10.61 -7.46
C ALA A 68 -8.87 -11.29 -7.75
N SER A 69 -9.42 -11.14 -8.97
CA SER A 69 -10.71 -11.72 -9.33
C SER A 69 -10.72 -13.24 -9.11
N SER A 70 -11.67 -13.71 -8.28
CA SER A 70 -11.82 -15.11 -7.87
C SER A 70 -10.58 -15.74 -7.21
N LYS A 71 -9.64 -14.93 -6.69
CA LYS A 71 -8.42 -15.41 -6.00
C LYS A 71 -8.35 -14.97 -4.54
N ASN A 72 -7.32 -15.44 -3.82
CA ASN A 72 -7.08 -15.04 -2.43
C ASN A 72 -6.26 -13.75 -2.38
N ALA A 73 -6.85 -12.69 -1.83
CA ALA A 73 -6.20 -11.40 -1.65
C ALA A 73 -5.76 -11.21 -0.20
N VAL A 74 -4.50 -10.81 -0.02
CA VAL A 74 -3.97 -10.38 1.28
C VAL A 74 -3.65 -8.89 1.24
N ILE A 75 -4.11 -8.16 2.23
CA ILE A 75 -3.82 -6.73 2.40
C ILE A 75 -2.95 -6.58 3.66
N VAL A 76 -1.82 -5.91 3.51
CA VAL A 76 -0.91 -5.59 4.60
C VAL A 76 -1.11 -4.13 4.98
N GLY A 77 -1.61 -3.89 6.18
CA GLY A 77 -1.87 -2.57 6.71
C GLY A 77 -3.36 -2.25 6.85
N THR A 78 -3.70 -1.61 7.96
CA THR A 78 -5.07 -1.21 8.32
C THR A 78 -5.23 0.31 8.30
N SER A 79 -4.64 0.95 7.27
CA SER A 79 -4.81 2.37 6.96
C SER A 79 -5.97 2.58 5.97
N PHE A 80 -6.26 3.82 5.57
CA PHE A 80 -7.31 4.12 4.59
C PHE A 80 -7.13 3.35 3.29
N ILE A 81 -5.92 3.36 2.71
CA ILE A 81 -5.61 2.65 1.46
C ILE A 81 -5.87 1.15 1.61
N GLY A 82 -5.37 0.54 2.69
CA GLY A 82 -5.55 -0.90 2.91
C GLY A 82 -7.02 -1.28 3.07
N MET A 83 -7.78 -0.50 3.84
CA MET A 83 -9.19 -0.77 4.12
C MET A 83 -10.09 -0.52 2.91
N GLU A 84 -9.83 0.50 2.09
CA GLU A 84 -10.56 0.74 0.84
C GLU A 84 -10.32 -0.38 -0.18
N VAL A 85 -9.07 -0.84 -0.32
CA VAL A 85 -8.74 -1.99 -1.16
C VAL A 85 -9.44 -3.25 -0.66
N ALA A 86 -9.44 -3.50 0.65
CA ALA A 86 -10.14 -4.64 1.24
C ALA A 86 -11.65 -4.59 0.91
N ALA A 87 -12.29 -3.42 1.05
CA ALA A 87 -13.70 -3.24 0.73
C ALA A 87 -13.99 -3.46 -0.76
N ALA A 88 -13.15 -2.92 -1.65
CA ALA A 88 -13.31 -3.05 -3.09
C ALA A 88 -13.16 -4.50 -3.58
N LEU A 89 -12.33 -5.29 -2.91
CA LEU A 89 -12.07 -6.69 -3.26
C LEU A 89 -13.07 -7.67 -2.66
N THR A 90 -13.84 -7.29 -1.64
CA THR A 90 -14.83 -8.17 -0.99
C THR A 90 -15.76 -8.90 -1.96
N TYR A 91 -16.19 -8.23 -3.03
CA TYR A 91 -17.14 -8.79 -4.01
C TYR A 91 -16.47 -9.35 -5.27
N LYS A 92 -15.14 -9.18 -5.42
CA LYS A 92 -14.39 -9.61 -6.60
C LYS A 92 -13.47 -10.79 -6.31
N ALA A 93 -12.84 -10.80 -5.15
CA ALA A 93 -11.93 -11.84 -4.72
C ALA A 93 -12.67 -13.04 -4.13
N HIS A 94 -12.04 -14.21 -4.16
CA HIS A 94 -12.55 -15.39 -3.47
C HIS A 94 -12.45 -15.24 -1.95
N SER A 95 -11.35 -14.65 -1.47
CA SER A 95 -11.18 -14.33 -0.06
C SER A 95 -10.34 -13.07 0.13
N VAL A 96 -10.62 -12.34 1.21
CA VAL A 96 -9.89 -11.12 1.58
C VAL A 96 -9.39 -11.27 3.01
N SER A 97 -8.09 -11.14 3.19
CA SER A 97 -7.42 -11.20 4.50
C SER A 97 -6.67 -9.90 4.74
N VAL A 98 -6.84 -9.28 5.90
CA VAL A 98 -6.17 -8.02 6.28
C VAL A 98 -5.24 -8.27 7.45
N ILE A 99 -3.98 -7.87 7.33
CA ILE A 99 -2.96 -7.99 8.38
C ILE A 99 -2.70 -6.61 8.96
N GLY A 100 -2.76 -6.49 10.28
CA GLY A 100 -2.53 -5.23 10.98
C GLY A 100 -1.64 -5.42 12.19
N ILE A 101 -0.71 -4.47 12.42
CA ILE A 101 0.16 -4.46 13.60
C ILE A 101 -0.56 -3.92 14.85
N GLU A 102 -1.64 -3.16 14.63
CA GLU A 102 -2.47 -2.62 15.69
C GLU A 102 -3.56 -3.63 16.11
N ALA A 103 -4.20 -3.38 17.25
CA ALA A 103 -5.31 -4.22 17.72
C ALA A 103 -6.58 -4.05 16.88
N VAL A 104 -6.79 -2.87 16.28
CA VAL A 104 -7.95 -2.57 15.43
C VAL A 104 -7.57 -1.66 14.25
N PRO A 105 -8.34 -1.68 13.15
CA PRO A 105 -8.15 -0.75 12.04
C PRO A 105 -8.29 0.70 12.50
N PHE A 106 -7.57 1.61 11.83
CA PHE A 106 -7.63 3.05 12.10
C PHE A 106 -7.34 3.48 13.55
N ARG A 107 -6.76 2.62 14.39
CA ARG A 107 -6.56 2.92 15.83
C ARG A 107 -5.93 4.29 16.07
N LYS A 108 -4.90 4.65 15.30
CA LYS A 108 -4.19 5.93 15.41
C LYS A 108 -5.00 7.14 14.95
N ALA A 109 -5.89 6.95 13.97
CA ALA A 109 -6.65 8.05 13.35
C ALA A 109 -8.01 8.28 14.00
N LEU A 110 -8.71 7.20 14.37
CA LEU A 110 -10.11 7.21 14.81
C LEU A 110 -10.32 6.60 16.21
N GLY A 111 -9.28 6.06 16.82
CA GLY A 111 -9.34 5.43 18.13
C GLY A 111 -9.95 4.02 18.12
N GLU A 112 -9.92 3.38 19.29
CA GLU A 112 -10.24 1.96 19.42
C GLU A 112 -11.72 1.64 19.22
N LYS A 113 -12.62 2.47 19.77
CA LYS A 113 -14.08 2.24 19.69
C LYS A 113 -14.57 2.23 18.23
N VAL A 114 -14.13 3.21 17.44
CA VAL A 114 -14.47 3.31 16.01
C VAL A 114 -13.81 2.18 15.24
N GLY A 115 -12.54 1.89 15.51
CA GLY A 115 -11.82 0.77 14.89
C GLY A 115 -12.53 -0.57 15.08
N LYS A 116 -13.03 -0.88 16.29
CA LYS A 116 -13.80 -2.11 16.56
C LYS A 116 -15.10 -2.17 15.77
N ALA A 117 -15.84 -1.06 15.68
CA ALA A 117 -17.09 -1.02 14.91
C ALA A 117 -16.83 -1.26 13.43
N LEU A 118 -15.81 -0.61 12.85
CA LEU A 118 -15.41 -0.81 11.46
C LEU A 118 -14.90 -2.23 11.22
N MET A 119 -14.10 -2.78 12.12
CA MET A 119 -13.62 -4.16 11.99
C MET A 119 -14.79 -5.15 11.89
N LYS A 120 -15.77 -5.05 12.78
CA LYS A 120 -16.99 -5.88 12.74
C LYS A 120 -17.77 -5.73 11.44
N LEU A 121 -17.88 -4.51 10.91
CA LEU A 121 -18.52 -4.26 9.62
C LEU A 121 -17.80 -4.99 8.48
N PHE A 122 -16.46 -4.92 8.44
CA PHE A 122 -15.68 -5.63 7.44
C PHE A 122 -15.74 -7.16 7.61
N GLU A 123 -15.78 -7.66 8.85
CA GLU A 123 -15.95 -9.08 9.14
C GLU A 123 -17.33 -9.60 8.69
N SER A 124 -18.40 -8.83 8.88
CA SER A 124 -19.73 -9.16 8.32
C SER A 124 -19.73 -9.22 6.79
N ASN A 125 -18.80 -8.49 6.18
CA ASN A 125 -18.50 -8.51 4.75
C ASN A 125 -17.39 -9.53 4.40
N ARG A 126 -17.24 -10.60 5.18
CA ARG A 126 -16.36 -11.77 4.93
C ARG A 126 -14.86 -11.45 4.89
N VAL A 127 -14.43 -10.27 5.35
CA VAL A 127 -13.00 -9.95 5.50
C VAL A 127 -12.46 -10.60 6.77
N LYS A 128 -11.32 -11.29 6.66
CA LYS A 128 -10.65 -11.93 7.79
C LYS A 128 -9.51 -11.06 8.29
N PHE A 129 -9.49 -10.72 9.57
CA PHE A 129 -8.42 -9.92 10.15
C PHE A 129 -7.38 -10.78 10.88
N TYR A 130 -6.12 -10.38 10.73
CA TYR A 130 -4.95 -10.89 11.43
C TYR A 130 -4.28 -9.70 12.12
N MET A 131 -4.86 -9.30 13.26
CA MET A 131 -4.42 -8.15 14.05
C MET A 131 -3.25 -8.51 14.96
N LEU A 132 -2.53 -7.50 15.45
CA LEU A 132 -1.29 -7.66 16.23
C LEU A 132 -0.28 -8.61 15.54
N ASN A 133 -0.25 -8.57 14.21
CA ASN A 133 0.57 -9.44 13.38
C ASN A 133 1.28 -8.64 12.29
N GLU A 134 2.40 -9.19 11.83
CA GLU A 134 3.22 -8.64 10.76
C GLU A 134 3.57 -9.75 9.77
N VAL A 135 3.84 -9.35 8.53
CA VAL A 135 4.41 -10.25 7.53
C VAL A 135 5.86 -10.57 7.91
N TRP A 136 6.19 -11.84 7.90
CA TRP A 136 7.54 -12.36 8.04
C TRP A 136 8.18 -12.65 6.67
N GLU A 137 7.42 -13.33 5.80
CA GLU A 137 7.92 -13.82 4.52
C GLU A 137 6.78 -13.92 3.50
N MET A 138 7.07 -13.51 2.27
CA MET A 138 6.25 -13.77 1.08
C MET A 138 6.86 -14.97 0.35
N ARG A 139 6.07 -16.02 0.14
CA ARG A 139 6.51 -17.21 -0.60
C ARG A 139 5.82 -17.28 -1.95
N GLY A 140 6.61 -17.58 -2.97
CA GLY A 140 6.12 -17.74 -4.32
C GLY A 140 6.43 -19.10 -4.91
N HIS A 141 5.69 -19.45 -5.95
CA HIS A 141 5.96 -20.58 -6.84
C HIS A 141 6.09 -20.02 -8.27
N ASN A 142 7.14 -20.42 -9.00
CA ASN A 142 7.49 -19.86 -10.31
C ASN A 142 7.54 -18.31 -10.31
N GLY A 143 8.08 -17.73 -9.23
CA GLY A 143 8.21 -16.28 -9.06
C GLY A 143 6.91 -15.53 -8.72
N GLN A 144 5.76 -16.21 -8.61
CA GLN A 144 4.47 -15.59 -8.26
C GLN A 144 4.02 -15.93 -6.86
N LEU A 145 3.42 -14.98 -6.15
CA LEU A 145 2.91 -15.16 -4.79
C LEU A 145 1.96 -16.35 -4.67
N LYS A 146 2.17 -17.15 -3.62
CA LYS A 146 1.26 -18.22 -3.21
C LYS A 146 0.92 -18.16 -1.73
N GLU A 147 1.84 -17.68 -0.90
CA GLU A 147 1.63 -17.65 0.54
C GLU A 147 2.23 -16.41 1.20
N VAL A 148 1.56 -15.94 2.25
CA VAL A 148 2.06 -14.92 3.17
C VAL A 148 2.23 -15.56 4.55
N VAL A 149 3.47 -15.59 5.03
CA VAL A 149 3.82 -16.11 6.36
C VAL A 149 3.84 -14.95 7.34
N LEU A 150 3.10 -15.08 8.44
CA LEU A 150 3.08 -14.10 9.52
C LEU A 150 4.16 -14.39 10.55
N LYS A 151 4.58 -13.38 11.32
CA LYS A 151 5.49 -13.56 12.45
C LYS A 151 4.96 -14.52 13.53
N SER A 152 3.64 -14.70 13.63
CA SER A 152 3.02 -15.72 14.49
C SER A 152 3.23 -17.16 14.01
N GLY A 153 3.81 -17.37 12.82
CA GLY A 153 3.95 -18.68 12.19
C GLY A 153 2.74 -19.10 11.34
N LYS A 154 1.63 -18.35 11.40
CA LYS A 154 0.46 -18.62 10.55
C LYS A 154 0.78 -18.36 9.08
N VAL A 155 0.32 -19.26 8.21
CA VAL A 155 0.47 -19.16 6.76
C VAL A 155 -0.88 -18.88 6.12
N LEU A 156 -0.94 -17.85 5.29
CA LEU A 156 -2.12 -17.46 4.53
C LEU A 156 -1.90 -17.76 3.06
N ARG A 157 -2.87 -18.41 2.40
CA ARG A 157 -2.87 -18.51 0.93
C ARG A 157 -3.12 -17.12 0.33
N ALA A 158 -2.30 -16.74 -0.62
CA ALA A 158 -2.36 -15.43 -1.27
C ALA A 158 -1.89 -15.54 -2.71
N ASP A 159 -2.74 -15.14 -3.64
CA ASP A 159 -2.37 -15.03 -5.04
C ASP A 159 -2.03 -13.57 -5.41
N VAL A 160 -2.55 -12.63 -4.62
CA VAL A 160 -2.30 -11.18 -4.74
C VAL A 160 -2.10 -10.62 -3.33
N CYS A 161 -1.06 -9.80 -3.16
CA CYS A 161 -0.83 -9.04 -1.93
C CYS A 161 -0.80 -7.54 -2.22
N VAL A 162 -1.44 -6.73 -1.37
CA VAL A 162 -1.40 -5.27 -1.45
C VAL A 162 -0.82 -4.69 -0.18
N ILE A 163 0.24 -3.89 -0.31
CA ILE A 163 0.89 -3.18 0.79
C ILE A 163 0.25 -1.79 0.96
N GLY A 164 -0.72 -1.71 1.87
CA GLY A 164 -1.54 -0.54 2.19
C GLY A 164 -1.22 0.08 3.56
N ILE A 165 0.05 0.22 3.92
CA ILE A 165 0.49 0.75 5.23
C ILE A 165 0.51 2.28 5.35
N GLY A 166 0.10 3.00 4.30
CA GLY A 166 0.23 4.45 4.22
C GLY A 166 1.69 4.91 4.03
N GLU A 167 1.88 6.21 3.87
CA GLU A 167 3.23 6.80 3.80
C GLU A 167 3.59 7.48 5.11
N SER A 168 4.89 7.53 5.41
CA SER A 168 5.39 8.41 6.46
C SER A 168 5.73 9.75 5.82
N VAL A 169 5.04 10.82 6.23
CA VAL A 169 5.42 12.20 5.90
C VAL A 169 6.70 12.54 6.65
#